data_AF-A0A815ZWM9-F1
#
_entry.id   AF-A0A815ZWM9-F1
#
_cell.length_a   1.000
_cell.length_b   1.000
_cell.length_c   1.000
_cell.angle_alpha   90.00
_cell.angle_beta   90.00
_cell.angle_gamma   90.00
#
_symmetry.space_group_name_H-M   'P 1'
#
loop_
_entity.id
_entity.type
_entity.pdbx_description
1 polymer ?
#
loop_
_entity_poly.entity_id
_entity_poly.type
_entity_poly.pdbx_seq_one_letter_code
_entity_poly.pdbx_strand_id
1 'polypeptide(L)'
;MHVAKRLFDENSYYHLTTRWQDDDKSLDIVNDDKNNNQLILSKTGNYSGQHWKITSVKDGYFRLSTRWQGAGKSLDIVNDAGKNKLMLADSDDHSSQYWRITLPEINYYRLTSKLQRL
;
A
#
# COMPACT_ATOMS: atom_id res chain seq x y z
N MET A 1 -22.21 -18.09 -15.09
CA MET A 1 -21.68 -16.72 -14.92
C MET A 1 -20.73 -16.74 -13.73
N HIS A 2 -19.42 -16.86 -13.96
CA HIS A 2 -18.44 -16.83 -12.87
C HIS A 2 -18.23 -15.37 -12.47
N VAL A 3 -18.73 -14.97 -11.31
CA VAL A 3 -18.41 -13.67 -10.74
C VAL A 3 -16.93 -13.72 -10.39
N ALA A 4 -16.10 -12.91 -11.06
CA ALA A 4 -14.71 -12.76 -10.68
C ALA A 4 -14.67 -12.32 -9.21
N LYS A 5 -14.13 -13.18 -8.35
CA LYS A 5 -13.98 -12.87 -6.93
C LYS A 5 -13.09 -11.64 -6.84
N ARG A 6 -13.65 -10.52 -6.38
CA ARG A 6 -12.85 -9.35 -5.99
C ARG A 6 -11.93 -9.81 -4.87
N LEU A 7 -10.62 -9.80 -5.13
CA LEU A 7 -9.61 -10.22 -4.16
C LEU A 7 -9.65 -9.35 -2.89
N PHE A 8 -10.02 -8.07 -3.06
CA PHE A 8 -10.17 -7.09 -2.00
C PHE A 8 -11.55 -6.44 -2.10
N ASP A 9 -12.17 -6.23 -0.94
CA ASP A 9 -13.41 -5.51 -0.78
C ASP A 9 -13.11 -4.01 -0.72
N GLU A 10 -13.66 -3.27 -1.68
CA GLU A 10 -13.53 -1.82 -1.79
C GLU A 10 -14.24 -1.05 -0.68
N ASN A 11 -14.98 -1.70 0.21
CA ASN A 11 -15.54 -1.07 1.41
C ASN A 11 -14.72 -1.34 2.67
N SER A 12 -13.78 -2.28 2.60
CA SER A 12 -12.93 -2.68 3.73
C SER A 12 -11.63 -1.89 3.81
N TYR A 13 -10.96 -2.00 4.95
CA TYR A 13 -9.58 -1.59 5.18
C TYR A 13 -8.78 -2.77 5.74
N TYR A 14 -7.49 -2.79 5.47
CA TYR A 14 -6.60 -3.91 5.78
C TYR A 14 -5.39 -3.43 6.57
N HIS A 15 -4.88 -4.28 7.47
CA HIS A 15 -3.53 -4.15 7.99
C HIS A 15 -2.55 -4.79 7.02
N LEU A 16 -1.41 -4.13 6.79
CA LEU A 16 -0.32 -4.70 6.00
C LEU A 16 0.80 -5.10 6.96
N THR A 17 0.96 -6.39 7.18
CA THR A 17 1.94 -6.97 8.10
C THR A 17 3.07 -7.65 7.35
N THR A 18 4.13 -8.05 8.06
CA THR A 18 5.25 -8.80 7.48
C THR A 18 5.58 -10.00 8.34
N ARG A 19 6.11 -11.06 7.73
CA ARG A 19 6.58 -12.27 8.43
C ARG A 19 7.59 -12.04 9.54
N TRP A 20 8.29 -10.91 9.51
CA TRP A 20 9.34 -10.64 10.49
C TRP A 20 8.78 -10.46 11.91
N GLN A 21 7.52 -10.00 12.04
CA GLN A 21 6.85 -9.82 13.34
C GLN A 21 5.36 -10.21 13.27
N ASP A 22 4.98 -11.06 12.32
CA ASP A 22 3.60 -11.46 12.04
C ASP A 22 2.63 -10.27 12.19
N ASP A 23 1.56 -10.42 12.98
CA ASP A 23 0.52 -9.41 13.15
C ASP A 23 0.84 -8.37 14.24
N ASP A 24 1.98 -8.46 14.93
CA ASP A 24 2.37 -7.49 15.98
C ASP A 24 2.77 -6.13 15.41
N LYS A 25 3.22 -6.09 14.14
CA LYS A 25 3.59 -4.86 13.44
C LYS A 25 2.83 -4.67 12.14
N SER A 26 2.22 -3.50 12.00
CA SER A 26 1.53 -3.06 10.78
C SER A 26 2.26 -1.90 10.13
N LEU A 27 2.21 -1.86 8.80
CA LEU A 27 2.68 -0.71 8.03
C LEU A 27 1.79 0.49 8.33
N ASP A 28 2.42 1.58 8.70
CA ASP A 28 1.80 2.80 9.19
C ASP A 28 2.44 4.01 8.51
N ILE A 29 1.77 5.15 8.61
CA ILE A 29 2.30 6.45 8.22
C ILE A 29 2.66 7.21 9.49
N VAL A 30 3.92 7.65 9.57
CA VAL A 30 4.39 8.47 10.68
C VAL A 30 3.61 9.79 10.67
N ASN A 31 2.93 10.08 11.77
CA ASN A 31 2.45 11.43 12.06
C ASN A 31 3.60 12.24 12.63
N ASP A 32 4.32 12.94 11.76
CA ASP A 32 5.50 13.73 12.11
C ASP A 32 5.20 15.24 12.23
N ASP A 33 3.92 15.61 12.13
CA ASP A 33 3.40 16.99 12.07
C ASP A 33 4.08 17.84 10.97
N LYS A 34 4.59 17.17 9.93
CA LYS A 34 5.24 17.80 8.76
C LYS A 34 4.56 17.33 7.48
N ASN A 35 5.23 16.44 6.74
CA ASN A 35 4.74 15.94 5.46
C ASN A 35 3.86 14.72 5.63
N ASN A 36 3.95 14.03 6.78
CA ASN A 36 3.18 12.83 7.09
C ASN A 36 3.26 11.80 5.95
N ASN A 37 4.44 11.60 5.35
CA ASN A 37 4.60 10.73 4.18
C ASN A 37 5.54 9.54 4.40
N GLN A 38 6.18 9.47 5.57
CA GLN A 38 7.13 8.44 5.93
C GLN A 38 6.41 7.18 6.40
N LEU A 39 6.88 6.02 5.94
CA LEU A 39 6.36 4.74 6.39
C LEU A 39 7.14 4.19 7.58
N ILE A 40 6.45 3.47 8.44
CA ILE A 40 7.04 2.75 9.56
C ILE A 40 6.28 1.44 9.81
N LEU A 41 6.98 0.41 10.30
CA LEU A 41 6.32 -0.73 10.94
C LEU A 41 6.15 -0.43 12.43
N SER A 42 4.93 -0.07 12.83
CA SER A 42 4.59 0.28 14.22
C SER A 42 3.73 -0.83 14.85
N LYS A 43 3.53 -0.78 16.18
CA LYS A 43 2.69 -1.77 16.87
C LYS A 43 1.28 -1.74 16.26
N THR A 44 0.77 -2.90 15.86
CA THR A 44 -0.58 -3.02 15.31
C THR A 44 -1.61 -2.50 16.30
N GLY A 45 -2.54 -1.67 15.83
CA GLY A 45 -3.61 -1.10 16.63
C GLY A 45 -4.63 -0.36 15.76
N ASN A 46 -5.64 0.24 16.39
CA ASN A 46 -6.71 0.95 15.68
C ASN A 46 -6.28 2.38 15.29
N TYR A 47 -5.25 2.50 14.45
CA TYR A 47 -4.72 3.78 13.98
C TYR A 47 -5.08 3.97 12.51
N SER A 48 -5.63 5.13 12.14
CA SER A 48 -6.07 5.40 10.75
C SER A 48 -4.94 5.35 9.72
N GLY A 49 -3.69 5.55 10.15
CA GLY A 49 -2.48 5.38 9.32
C GLY A 49 -2.14 3.92 9.00
N GLN A 50 -2.61 2.95 9.81
CA GLN A 50 -2.40 1.52 9.62
C GLN A 50 -3.49 0.83 8.79
N HIS A 51 -4.59 1.53 8.53
CA HIS A 51 -5.73 1.01 7.79
C HIS A 51 -5.57 1.32 6.31
N TRP A 52 -5.17 0.32 5.52
CA TRP A 52 -4.93 0.47 4.09
C TRP A 52 -6.15 0.10 3.26
N LYS A 53 -6.53 1.00 2.37
CA LYS A 53 -7.48 0.77 1.29
C LYS A 53 -6.74 0.17 0.10
N ILE A 54 -7.30 -0.89 -0.48
CA ILE A 54 -6.78 -1.50 -1.71
C ILE A 54 -7.83 -1.31 -2.79
N THR A 55 -7.55 -0.41 -3.73
CA THR A 55 -8.48 -0.05 -4.81
C THR A 55 -7.96 -0.58 -6.14
N SER A 56 -8.77 -1.31 -6.89
CA SER A 56 -8.38 -1.75 -8.24
C SER A 56 -8.21 -0.57 -9.18
N VAL A 57 -7.16 -0.60 -9.98
CA VAL A 57 -6.95 0.31 -11.11
C VAL A 57 -7.01 -0.47 -12.43
N LYS A 58 -6.27 -0.06 -13.47
CA LYS A 58 -6.17 -0.77 -14.75
C LYS A 58 -5.28 -2.02 -14.67
N ASP A 59 -5.53 -2.98 -15.57
CA ASP A 59 -4.68 -4.14 -15.86
C ASP A 59 -4.35 -5.05 -14.65
N GLY A 60 -5.27 -5.15 -13.68
CA GLY A 60 -5.09 -6.01 -12.50
C GLY A 60 -4.09 -5.47 -11.47
N TYR A 61 -3.73 -4.18 -11.57
CA TYR A 61 -2.98 -3.46 -10.55
C TYR A 61 -3.92 -2.83 -9.51
N PHE A 62 -3.34 -2.45 -8.38
CA PHE A 62 -4.02 -1.81 -7.27
C PHE A 62 -3.29 -0.53 -6.85
N ARG A 63 -4.04 0.44 -6.35
CA ARG A 63 -3.52 1.58 -5.59
C ARG A 63 -3.78 1.34 -4.11
N LEU A 64 -2.80 1.68 -3.28
CA LEU A 64 -2.90 1.56 -1.84
C LEU A 64 -2.89 2.96 -1.20
N SER A 65 -3.89 3.26 -0.39
CA SER A 65 -3.99 4.52 0.36
C SER A 65 -4.35 4.22 1.82
N THR A 66 -4.12 5.15 2.74
CA THR A 66 -4.53 4.96 4.14
C THR A 66 -5.90 5.56 4.42
N ARG A 67 -6.57 5.09 5.48
CA ARG A 67 -7.80 5.71 5.98
C ARG A 67 -7.55 7.14 6.46
N TRP A 68 -6.35 7.43 6.97
CA TRP A 68 -6.00 8.75 7.48
C TRP A 68 -5.95 9.83 6.39
N GLN A 69 -5.16 9.60 5.34
CA GLN A 69 -4.95 10.62 4.29
C GLN A 69 -5.85 10.43 3.08
N GLY A 70 -6.66 9.37 3.08
CA GLY A 70 -7.68 9.12 2.08
C GLY A 70 -7.11 8.81 0.70
N ALA A 71 -7.99 8.78 -0.30
CA ALA A 71 -7.63 8.40 -1.67
C ALA A 71 -6.81 9.45 -2.43
N GLY A 72 -6.60 10.64 -1.85
CA GLY A 72 -5.78 11.70 -2.45
C GLY A 72 -4.27 11.44 -2.32
N LYS A 73 -3.86 10.48 -1.48
CA LYS A 73 -2.45 10.09 -1.32
C LYS A 73 -2.28 8.59 -1.31
N SER A 74 -1.24 8.09 -1.97
CA SER A 74 -1.01 6.67 -2.17
C SER A 74 0.44 6.24 -1.99
N LEU A 75 0.63 4.95 -1.70
CA LEU A 75 1.92 4.29 -1.62
C LEU A 75 2.65 4.41 -2.97
N ASP A 76 3.81 5.05 -2.94
CA ASP A 76 4.61 5.37 -4.12
C ASP A 76 6.07 4.94 -3.91
N ILE A 77 6.74 4.60 -5.01
CA ILE A 77 8.20 4.52 -5.07
C ILE A 77 8.71 5.78 -5.74
N VAL A 78 9.35 6.65 -4.96
CA VAL A 78 9.96 7.88 -5.45
C VAL A 78 11.47 7.68 -5.57
N ASN A 79 12.07 8.17 -6.66
CA ASN A 79 13.51 8.23 -6.79
C ASN A 79 14.03 9.47 -6.05
N ASP A 80 14.82 9.26 -5.00
CA ASP A 80 15.47 10.32 -4.25
C ASP A 80 16.99 10.17 -4.41
N ALA A 81 17.58 11.05 -5.22
CA ALA A 81 19.01 11.08 -5.54
C ALA A 81 19.59 9.70 -5.97
N GLY A 82 18.87 9.00 -6.86
CA GLY A 82 19.29 7.69 -7.36
C GLY A 82 18.95 6.52 -6.42
N LYS A 83 18.29 6.78 -5.28
CA LYS A 83 17.82 5.73 -4.37
C LYS A 83 16.30 5.70 -4.35
N ASN A 84 15.73 4.53 -4.63
CA ASN A 84 14.29 4.34 -4.55
C ASN A 84 13.86 4.32 -3.07
N LYS A 85 12.85 5.14 -2.73
CA LYS A 85 12.24 5.21 -1.40
C LYS A 85 10.74 4.99 -1.51
N LEU A 86 10.20 4.23 -0.57
CA LEU A 86 8.76 4.13 -0.36
C LEU A 86 8.27 5.34 0.42
N MET A 87 7.22 5.99 -0.05
CA MET A 87 6.53 7.09 0.66
C MET A 87 5.06 7.15 0.31
N LEU A 88 4.30 7.96 1.05
CA LEU A 88 2.97 8.39 0.63
C LEU A 88 3.11 9.67 -0.22
N ALA A 89 2.66 9.63 -1.47
CA ALA A 89 2.68 10.77 -2.39
C ALA A 89 1.27 11.11 -2.86
N ASP A 90 1.08 12.29 -3.46
CA ASP A 90 -0.20 12.64 -4.09
C ASP A 90 -0.56 11.60 -5.15
N SER A 91 -1.81 11.15 -5.12
CA SER A 91 -2.29 10.11 -6.01
C SER A 91 -2.46 10.65 -7.43
N ASP A 92 -1.76 10.05 -8.39
CA ASP A 92 -1.79 10.41 -9.80
C ASP A 92 -1.57 9.16 -10.70
N ASP A 93 -1.68 9.27 -12.03
CA ASP A 93 -1.50 8.16 -12.99
C ASP A 93 -0.01 7.80 -13.20
N HIS A 94 0.69 7.50 -12.10
CA HIS A 94 2.08 7.03 -12.12
C HIS A 94 2.17 5.53 -11.85
N SER A 95 2.94 4.82 -12.68
CA SER A 95 3.15 3.37 -12.53
C SER A 95 3.86 3.00 -11.22
N SER A 96 4.60 3.94 -10.62
CA SER A 96 5.23 3.78 -9.31
C SER A 96 4.22 3.68 -8.16
N GLN A 97 2.97 4.11 -8.38
CA GLN A 97 1.85 4.01 -7.44
C GLN A 97 0.96 2.79 -7.70
N TYR A 98 1.30 1.97 -8.70
CA TYR A 98 0.53 0.80 -9.11
C TYR A 98 1.21 -0.49 -8.67
N TRP A 99 0.49 -1.23 -7.83
CA TRP A 99 0.97 -2.41 -7.15
C TRP A 99 0.25 -3.65 -7.66
N ARG A 100 1.01 -4.62 -8.16
CA ARG A 100 0.50 -5.96 -8.40
C ARG A 100 0.52 -6.72 -7.07
N ILE A 101 -0.61 -7.30 -6.71
CA ILE A 101 -0.74 -8.16 -5.53
C ILE A 101 -0.86 -9.61 -6.00
N THR A 102 0.08 -10.46 -5.56
CA THR A 102 0.11 -11.89 -5.90
C THR A 102 0.14 -12.75 -4.64
N LEU A 103 -0.32 -14.00 -4.73
CA LEU A 103 -0.25 -15.01 -3.66
C LEU A 103 0.88 -16.00 -3.98
N PRO A 104 2.15 -15.72 -3.61
CA PRO A 104 3.24 -16.66 -3.86
C PRO A 104 3.14 -17.95 -3.03
N GLU A 105 2.41 -17.91 -1.92
CA GLU A 105 2.23 -19.03 -0.99
C GLU A 105 0.92 -18.84 -0.19
N ILE A 106 0.49 -19.89 0.51
CA ILE A 106 -0.77 -19.87 1.28
C ILE A 106 -0.69 -18.79 2.37
N ASN A 107 -1.74 -17.97 2.48
CA ASN A 107 -1.92 -16.90 3.47
C ASN A 107 -1.00 -15.67 3.37
N TYR A 108 -0.14 -15.55 2.34
CA TYR A 108 0.71 -14.37 2.18
C TYR A 108 0.52 -13.70 0.83
N TYR A 109 0.45 -12.37 0.85
CA TYR A 109 0.42 -11.55 -0.35
C TYR A 109 1.78 -10.88 -0.57
N ARG A 110 2.22 -10.82 -1.83
CA ARG A 110 3.37 -10.03 -2.27
C ARG A 110 2.89 -8.82 -3.05
N LEU A 111 3.34 -7.64 -2.61
CA LEU A 111 3.24 -6.38 -3.34
C LEU A 111 4.43 -6.24 -4.28
N THR A 112 4.20 -5.89 -5.54
CA THR A 112 5.25 -5.62 -6.52
C THR A 112 4.85 -4.42 -7.36
N SER A 113 5.68 -3.38 -7.39
CA SER A 113 5.42 -2.21 -8.23
C SER A 113 5.57 -2.55 -9.71
N LYS A 114 4.88 -1.79 -10.57
CA LYS A 114 5.14 -1.80 -12.01
C LYS A 114 6.44 -1.05 -12.27
N LEU A 115 7.57 -1.76 -12.32
CA LEU A 115 8.84 -1.17 -12.76
C LEU A 115 8.69 -0.76 -14.23
N GLN A 116 8.80 0.53 -14.54
CA GLN A 116 9.17 0.93 -15.90
C GLN A 116 10.65 0.60 -16.06
N ARG A 117 10.98 -0.24 -17.04
CA ARG A 117 12.34 -0.30 -17.56
C ARG A 117 12.61 1.08 -18.17
N LEU A 118 13.57 1.81 -17.60
CA LEU A 118 14.23 2.92 -18.29
C LEU A 118 14.95 2.38 -19.53
#